data_AF-A0A0S3KEN1-F1
#
_entry.id   AF-A0A0S3KEN1-F1
#
_cell.length_a   1.000
_cell.length_b   1.000
_cell.length_c   1.000
_cell.angle_alpha   90.00
_cell.angle_beta   90.00
_cell.angle_gamma   90.00
#
_symmetry.space_group_name_H-M   'P 1'
#
loop_
_entity.id
_entity.type
_entity.pdbx_description
1 polymer ?
#
loop_
_entity_poly.entity_id
_entity_poly.type
_entity_poly.pdbx_seq_one_letter_code
_entity_poly.pdbx_strand_id
1 'polypeptide(L)'
;MIGQSPLLFGIYASQIFILNKEIDFPSLPVKNGLSLTKKSLLALGLTALLSFAGSYYYLTNTATFNGADDLILEDKHMTQQSFDTKPSKETEVTEQTHDTPVHQTEKVNDLYLKPESNELFMTTDSGTTWHHVPLELDWLRGGDYTLTTGTVPVGYWMDKSFDISPDFSWFIFSPDNVAAYMLTSNDNGNSWQKNRIDDHLDNFRYRKATFFANGSGIAIFSTDGGMSAENISIYSTADQGKNWTKLDGTTISQPIQNASYLSQATGFIATRTKLYYTTNYGRSFNEALINIPKGYVADALDIFQPPNEITEVSANILEAKFNLLKTEDIDINVMFSCLFQSVDGGETWTFKKQIARIKNED
;
A
#
# COMPACT_ATOMS: atom_id res chain seq x y z
N MET A 1 24.31 15.74 -21.63
CA MET A 1 23.74 15.69 -20.26
C MET A 1 23.07 17.01 -19.97
N ILE A 2 21.94 17.04 -19.26
CA ILE A 2 21.25 18.27 -18.84
C ILE A 2 21.59 18.48 -17.37
N GLY A 3 22.22 19.62 -17.05
CA GLY A 3 22.48 20.05 -15.67
C GLY A 3 21.63 21.27 -15.35
N GLN A 4 20.99 21.29 -14.19
CA GLN A 4 20.26 22.43 -13.65
C GLN A 4 21.02 23.00 -12.45
N SER A 5 21.22 24.31 -12.42
CA SER A 5 21.71 25.02 -11.24
C SER A 5 20.69 26.07 -10.80
N PRO A 6 20.43 26.20 -9.48
CA PRO A 6 19.46 27.16 -8.97
C PRO A 6 19.99 28.59 -9.05
N LEU A 7 19.13 29.52 -9.46
CA LEU A 7 19.31 30.96 -9.26
C LEU A 7 18.21 31.49 -8.33
N LEU A 8 18.46 32.64 -7.70
CA LEU A 8 17.55 33.26 -6.72
C LEU A 8 16.17 33.56 -7.33
N PHE A 9 15.13 33.39 -6.51
CA PHE A 9 13.70 33.58 -6.83
C PHE A 9 13.10 32.58 -7.83
N GLY A 10 13.37 31.28 -7.65
CA GLY A 10 12.56 30.22 -8.27
C GLY A 10 12.71 30.08 -9.80
N ILE A 11 13.71 30.72 -10.40
CA ILE A 11 14.04 30.58 -11.82
C ILE A 11 15.24 29.64 -11.95
N TYR A 12 15.11 28.61 -12.79
CA TYR A 12 16.17 27.64 -13.07
C TYR A 12 16.82 27.95 -14.42
N ALA A 13 18.16 28.00 -14.47
CA ALA A 13 18.90 28.03 -15.72
C ALA A 13 19.22 26.59 -16.15
N SER A 14 18.80 26.22 -17.36
CA SER A 14 19.16 24.92 -17.96
C SER A 14 20.33 25.12 -18.92
N GLN A 15 21.44 24.43 -18.67
CA GLN A 15 22.57 24.37 -19.61
C GLN A 15 22.61 23.01 -20.31
N ILE A 16 22.67 23.04 -21.64
CA ILE A 16 22.80 21.85 -22.48
C ILE A 16 24.29 21.65 -22.76
N PHE A 17 24.85 20.55 -22.28
CA PHE A 17 26.21 20.14 -22.63
C PHE A 17 26.17 19.16 -23.80
N ILE A 18 26.69 19.61 -24.95
CA ILE A 18 26.92 18.77 -26.12
C ILE A 18 28.32 18.15 -25.97
N LEU A 19 28.36 16.82 -25.92
CA LEU A 19 29.61 16.06 -25.83
C LEU A 19 30.28 16.09 -27.22
N ASN A 20 31.40 16.81 -27.36
CA ASN A 20 32.12 16.96 -28.62
C ASN A 20 33.29 15.96 -28.72
N LYS A 21 32.98 14.67 -28.62
CA LYS A 21 33.97 13.61 -28.86
C LYS A 21 33.29 12.42 -29.54
N GLU A 22 33.72 12.13 -30.76
CA GLU A 22 33.31 10.94 -31.50
C GLU A 22 33.72 9.70 -30.69
N ILE A 23 32.74 8.84 -30.41
CA ILE A 23 32.95 7.52 -29.82
C ILE A 23 32.94 6.54 -30.99
N ASP A 24 34.10 5.98 -31.32
CA ASP A 24 34.20 4.86 -32.26
C ASP A 24 33.58 3.62 -31.62
N PHE A 25 32.46 3.15 -32.18
CA PHE A 25 31.87 1.86 -31.84
C PHE A 25 32.50 0.75 -32.70
N PRO A 26 32.90 -0.40 -32.13
CA PRO A 26 33.29 -1.55 -32.93
C PRO A 26 32.08 -2.06 -33.72
N SER A 27 32.28 -2.30 -35.01
CA SER A 27 31.24 -2.75 -35.95
C SER A 27 30.66 -4.11 -35.55
N LEU A 28 29.35 -4.17 -35.30
CA LEU A 28 28.58 -5.41 -35.22
C LEU A 28 28.13 -5.87 -36.62
N PRO A 29 27.97 -7.20 -36.84
CA PRO A 29 27.67 -7.74 -38.16
C PRO A 29 26.23 -7.40 -38.58
N VAL A 30 26.11 -6.89 -39.81
CA VAL A 30 24.84 -6.56 -40.48
C VAL A 30 24.01 -7.83 -40.66
N LYS A 31 22.86 -7.94 -39.97
CA LYS A 31 21.75 -8.80 -40.37
C LYS A 31 20.72 -7.96 -41.11
N ASN A 32 20.31 -8.48 -42.27
CA ASN A 32 19.43 -7.84 -43.26
C ASN A 32 18.19 -7.17 -42.65
N GLY A 33 17.96 -5.91 -43.03
CA GLY A 33 16.88 -5.07 -42.53
C GLY A 33 15.48 -5.51 -42.99
N LEU A 34 14.50 -5.33 -42.10
CA LEU A 34 13.09 -5.31 -42.46
C LEU A 34 12.80 -4.08 -43.32
N SER A 35 12.41 -4.28 -44.58
CA SER A 35 11.87 -3.19 -45.41
C SER A 35 10.42 -2.92 -45.01
N LEU A 36 10.18 -1.90 -44.20
CA LEU A 36 8.84 -1.35 -43.97
C LEU A 36 8.35 -0.68 -45.25
N THR A 37 7.32 -1.25 -45.88
CA THR A 37 6.69 -0.69 -47.08
C THR A 37 5.80 0.50 -46.70
N LYS A 38 5.66 1.48 -47.62
CA LYS A 38 4.88 2.74 -47.42
C LYS A 38 3.45 2.53 -46.90
N LYS A 39 2.85 1.34 -47.07
CA LYS A 39 1.53 1.00 -46.53
C LYS A 39 1.51 0.80 -45.00
N SER A 40 2.63 0.40 -44.40
CA SER A 40 2.74 0.18 -42.94
C SER A 40 2.90 1.49 -42.15
N LEU A 41 3.57 2.50 -42.74
CA LEU A 41 3.64 3.86 -42.17
C LEU A 41 2.27 4.57 -42.18
N LEU A 42 1.44 4.33 -43.21
CA LEU A 42 0.07 4.85 -43.26
C LEU A 42 -0.84 4.20 -42.22
N ALA A 43 -0.66 2.91 -41.92
CA ALA A 43 -1.43 2.21 -40.90
C ALA A 43 -1.11 2.70 -39.48
N LEU A 44 0.17 2.97 -39.17
CA LEU A 44 0.59 3.52 -37.88
C LEU A 44 0.17 4.99 -37.68
N GLY A 45 0.09 5.78 -38.76
CA GLY A 45 -0.43 7.14 -38.70
C GLY A 45 -1.94 7.20 -38.44
N LEU A 46 -2.70 6.25 -39.00
CA LEU A 46 -4.17 6.22 -38.84
C LEU A 46 -4.59 5.81 -37.41
N THR A 47 -3.88 4.88 -36.78
CA THR A 47 -4.14 4.48 -35.38
C THR A 47 -3.78 5.57 -34.38
N ALA A 48 -2.72 6.36 -34.64
CA ALA A 48 -2.38 7.53 -33.83
C ALA A 48 -3.42 8.66 -33.94
N LEU A 49 -4.00 8.87 -35.13
CA LEU A 49 -5.06 9.87 -35.35
C LEU A 49 -6.40 9.47 -34.71
N LEU A 50 -6.77 8.19 -34.75
CA LEU A 50 -8.00 7.68 -34.13
C LEU A 50 -7.94 7.70 -32.59
N SER A 51 -6.77 7.47 -32.01
CA SER A 51 -6.57 7.57 -30.56
C SER A 51 -6.64 9.03 -30.09
N PHE A 52 -6.03 9.97 -30.81
CA PHE A 52 -6.17 11.41 -30.49
C PHE A 52 -7.62 11.93 -30.66
N ALA A 53 -8.34 11.50 -31.69
CA ALA A 53 -9.74 11.89 -31.88
C ALA A 53 -10.66 11.31 -30.78
N GLY A 54 -10.42 10.09 -30.33
CA GLY A 54 -11.15 9.47 -29.22
C GLY A 54 -10.91 10.19 -27.88
N SER A 55 -9.66 10.54 -27.59
CA SER A 55 -9.31 11.31 -26.38
C SER A 55 -9.92 12.71 -26.40
N TYR A 56 -9.90 13.40 -27.54
CA TYR A 56 -10.49 14.73 -27.68
C TYR A 56 -12.03 14.70 -27.58
N TYR A 57 -12.69 13.71 -28.17
CA TYR A 57 -14.15 13.53 -28.04
C TYR A 57 -14.56 13.23 -26.60
N TYR A 58 -13.81 12.38 -25.89
CA TYR A 58 -14.08 12.07 -24.48
C TYR A 58 -13.91 13.31 -23.58
N LEU A 59 -12.82 14.06 -23.76
CA LEU A 59 -12.53 15.27 -22.98
C LEU A 59 -13.50 16.43 -23.24
N THR A 60 -14.14 16.48 -24.42
CA THR A 60 -15.06 17.56 -24.79
C THR A 60 -16.53 17.24 -24.54
N ASN A 61 -16.93 15.96 -24.53
CA ASN A 61 -18.32 15.54 -24.32
C ASN A 61 -18.65 15.04 -22.91
N THR A 62 -17.70 15.00 -21.98
CA THR A 62 -17.99 14.72 -20.56
C THR A 62 -17.63 15.90 -19.67
N ALA A 63 -18.42 16.97 -19.77
CA ALA A 63 -18.57 17.95 -18.70
C ALA A 63 -19.92 18.66 -18.89
N THR A 64 -20.93 18.21 -18.15
CA THR A 64 -21.89 19.01 -17.35
C THR A 64 -23.05 18.11 -16.94
N PHE A 65 -23.10 17.71 -15.66
CA PHE A 65 -24.36 17.32 -15.01
C PHE A 65 -24.68 18.43 -14.00
N ASN A 66 -25.10 19.58 -14.54
CA ASN A 66 -25.85 20.56 -13.77
C ASN A 66 -27.33 20.26 -14.02
N GLY A 67 -28.02 19.81 -12.98
CA GLY A 67 -29.45 19.53 -13.02
C GLY A 67 -30.12 20.09 -11.78
N ALA A 68 -30.14 21.41 -11.66
CA ALA A 68 -31.12 22.13 -10.87
C ALA A 68 -31.94 22.99 -11.84
N ASP A 69 -33.25 22.94 -11.65
CA ASP A 69 -34.32 23.72 -12.29
C ASP A 69 -34.61 23.42 -13.76
N ASP A 70 -35.57 22.52 -13.99
CA ASP A 70 -36.69 22.90 -14.85
C ASP A 70 -38.03 22.33 -14.33
N LEU A 71 -39.06 23.15 -14.44
CA LEU A 71 -40.36 23.06 -13.79
C LEU A 71 -41.46 22.62 -14.79
N ILE A 72 -42.33 21.72 -14.30
CA ILE A 72 -43.81 21.79 -14.39
C ILE A 72 -44.58 21.20 -15.59
N LEU A 73 -45.66 20.48 -15.21
CA LEU A 73 -46.80 19.83 -15.90
C LEU A 73 -46.51 18.43 -16.48
N GLU A 74 -47.13 17.34 -16.02
CA GLU A 74 -48.58 17.14 -15.93
C GLU A 74 -48.99 16.15 -14.81
N ASP A 75 -50.19 16.41 -14.29
CA ASP A 75 -50.83 15.87 -13.09
C ASP A 75 -51.64 14.60 -13.38
N LYS A 76 -51.58 13.59 -12.50
CA LYS A 76 -52.61 12.54 -12.32
C LYS A 76 -52.47 11.80 -10.98
N HIS A 77 -52.99 12.47 -9.95
CA HIS A 77 -53.82 11.94 -8.83
C HIS A 77 -53.60 10.55 -8.18
N MET A 78 -53.43 10.63 -6.84
CA MET A 78 -53.92 9.74 -5.75
C MET A 78 -53.04 8.51 -5.43
N THR A 79 -52.41 8.37 -4.25
CA THR A 79 -52.97 8.47 -2.89
C THR A 79 -51.85 8.70 -1.85
N GLN A 80 -52.08 9.60 -0.89
CA GLN A 80 -51.23 9.87 0.26
C GLN A 80 -51.15 8.67 1.21
N GLN A 81 -49.92 8.22 1.51
CA GLN A 81 -49.59 7.55 2.76
C GLN A 81 -48.37 8.27 3.35
N SER A 82 -48.61 9.07 4.38
CA SER A 82 -47.59 9.77 5.15
C SER A 82 -46.81 8.77 6.00
N PHE A 83 -45.53 8.59 5.71
CA PHE A 83 -44.55 8.13 6.68
C PHE A 83 -43.55 9.25 6.89
N ASP A 84 -43.73 9.98 7.98
CA ASP A 84 -42.69 10.83 8.57
C ASP A 84 -41.46 9.97 8.83
N THR A 85 -40.43 10.11 7.98
CA THR A 85 -39.11 9.55 8.25
C THR A 85 -38.13 10.69 8.44
N LYS A 86 -37.95 11.02 9.71
CA LYS A 86 -36.88 11.81 10.30
C LYS A 86 -35.51 11.45 9.65
N PRO A 87 -34.64 12.42 9.33
CA PRO A 87 -33.30 12.10 8.85
C PRO A 87 -32.54 11.29 9.90
N SER A 88 -31.99 10.15 9.48
CA SER A 88 -31.18 9.26 10.32
C SER A 88 -29.93 9.98 10.81
N LYS A 89 -29.76 10.04 12.13
CA LYS A 89 -28.53 10.42 12.82
C LYS A 89 -27.58 9.25 12.71
N GLU A 90 -26.55 9.35 11.87
CA GLU A 90 -25.38 8.49 12.00
C GLU A 90 -24.10 9.27 11.69
N THR A 91 -23.16 9.18 12.63
CA THR A 91 -21.75 9.60 12.57
C THR A 91 -21.43 11.04 13.00
N GLU A 92 -21.60 11.30 14.29
CA GLU A 92 -20.74 12.21 15.05
C GLU A 92 -20.44 11.49 16.37
N VAL A 93 -19.20 11.03 16.56
CA VAL A 93 -18.76 10.45 17.84
C VAL A 93 -18.50 11.60 18.78
N THR A 94 -19.49 11.88 19.63
CA THR A 94 -19.48 12.93 20.65
C THR A 94 -18.24 12.86 21.54
N GLU A 95 -17.59 14.00 21.81
CA GLU A 95 -16.51 14.15 22.80
C GLU A 95 -16.94 13.55 24.16
N GLN A 96 -16.37 12.40 24.51
CA GLN A 96 -16.38 11.90 25.87
C GLN A 96 -15.16 12.48 26.60
N THR A 97 -15.36 13.11 27.75
CA THR A 97 -14.27 13.55 28.63
C THR A 97 -13.59 12.33 29.24
N HIS A 98 -12.49 11.89 28.64
CA HIS A 98 -11.63 10.83 29.18
C HIS A 98 -10.53 11.44 30.06
N ASP A 99 -10.17 10.76 31.15
CA ASP A 99 -9.02 11.12 31.97
C ASP A 99 -7.73 10.89 31.18
N THR A 100 -7.18 11.97 30.63
CA THR A 100 -5.94 11.98 29.86
C THR A 100 -4.78 11.42 30.69
N PRO A 101 -3.98 10.48 30.16
CA PRO A 101 -2.85 9.93 30.90
C PRO A 101 -1.76 10.99 31.10
N VAL A 102 -1.17 11.00 32.31
CA VAL A 102 0.07 11.73 32.58
C VAL A 102 1.25 10.80 32.28
N HIS A 103 1.51 10.63 30.98
CA HIS A 103 2.58 9.76 30.47
C HIS A 103 3.49 10.54 29.52
N GLN A 104 4.80 10.42 29.66
CA GLN A 104 5.77 11.05 28.75
C GLN A 104 6.49 9.95 28.00
N THR A 105 6.76 10.17 26.71
CA THR A 105 7.41 9.19 25.84
C THR A 105 8.52 9.87 25.04
N GLU A 106 9.58 9.12 24.73
CA GLU A 106 10.68 9.61 23.91
C GLU A 106 10.30 9.71 22.43
N LYS A 107 9.26 8.99 21.99
CA LYS A 107 8.79 9.02 20.61
C LYS A 107 7.87 10.21 20.39
N VAL A 108 8.07 10.95 19.31
CA VAL A 108 7.18 12.06 18.93
C VAL A 108 5.76 11.55 18.75
N ASN A 109 5.59 10.50 17.93
CA ASN A 109 4.32 9.84 17.73
C ASN A 109 4.32 8.51 18.49
N ASP A 110 3.35 8.32 19.38
CA ASP A 110 3.25 7.09 20.16
C ASP A 110 1.82 6.73 20.54
N LEU A 111 1.62 5.47 20.92
CA LEU A 111 0.38 4.96 21.47
C LEU A 111 0.58 4.54 22.92
N TYR A 112 -0.42 4.81 23.75
CA TYR A 112 -0.45 4.40 25.14
C TYR A 112 -1.74 3.63 25.43
N LEU A 113 -1.59 2.37 25.81
CA LEU A 113 -2.68 1.54 26.30
C LEU A 113 -2.72 1.64 27.82
N LYS A 114 -3.79 2.23 28.36
CA LYS A 114 -3.97 2.40 29.81
C LYS A 114 -4.33 1.05 30.44
N PRO A 115 -3.49 0.44 31.30
CA PRO A 115 -3.69 -0.93 31.76
C PRO A 115 -4.97 -1.16 32.56
N GLU A 116 -5.46 -0.15 33.27
CA GLU A 116 -6.63 -0.29 34.15
C GLU A 116 -7.96 -0.27 33.41
N SER A 117 -8.03 0.46 32.28
CA SER A 117 -9.26 0.65 31.51
C SER A 117 -9.23 0.03 30.12
N ASN A 118 -8.06 -0.43 29.63
CA ASN A 118 -7.83 -0.84 28.25
C ASN A 118 -8.17 0.26 27.22
N GLU A 119 -8.21 1.53 27.64
CA GLU A 119 -8.39 2.66 26.74
C GLU A 119 -7.09 2.96 25.99
N LEU A 120 -7.22 3.25 24.70
CA LEU A 120 -6.11 3.60 23.84
C LEU A 120 -6.02 5.13 23.68
N PHE A 121 -4.81 5.65 23.83
CA PHE A 121 -4.49 7.05 23.58
C PHE A 121 -3.37 7.16 22.55
N MET A 122 -3.38 8.25 21.79
CA MET A 122 -2.29 8.63 20.89
C MET A 122 -1.69 9.98 21.28
N THR A 123 -0.41 10.14 20.99
CA THR A 123 0.30 11.41 21.05
C THR A 123 1.08 11.63 19.75
N THR A 124 1.30 12.89 19.40
CA THR A 124 2.19 13.30 18.29
C THR A 124 3.16 14.40 18.73
N ASP A 125 3.32 14.59 20.04
CA ASP A 125 4.12 15.65 20.65
C ASP A 125 4.93 15.14 21.86
N SER A 126 5.39 13.88 21.78
CA SER A 126 6.19 13.22 22.81
C SER A 126 5.48 13.05 24.16
N GLY A 127 4.14 12.92 24.13
CA GLY A 127 3.32 12.72 25.31
C GLY A 127 3.05 14.02 26.08
N THR A 128 3.26 15.19 25.46
CA THR A 128 2.82 16.47 26.04
C THR A 128 1.30 16.54 26.09
N THR A 129 0.64 16.04 25.05
CA THR A 129 -0.80 15.85 24.97
C THR A 129 -1.12 14.41 24.53
N TRP A 130 -2.23 13.90 25.04
CA TRP A 130 -2.76 12.59 24.68
C TRP A 130 -4.23 12.71 24.28
N HIS A 131 -4.56 12.15 23.13
CA HIS A 131 -5.90 12.13 22.59
C HIS A 131 -6.44 10.70 22.65
N HIS A 132 -7.68 10.55 23.12
CA HIS A 132 -8.33 9.25 23.17
C HIS A 132 -8.63 8.74 21.75
N VAL A 133 -8.33 7.46 21.50
CA VAL A 133 -8.70 6.76 20.27
C VAL A 133 -9.96 5.95 20.57
N PRO A 134 -11.13 6.28 19.98
CA PRO A 134 -12.41 5.67 20.32
C PRO A 134 -12.58 4.27 19.72
N LEU A 135 -11.70 3.35 20.10
CA LEU A 135 -11.71 1.94 19.70
C LEU A 135 -11.54 1.07 20.93
N GLU A 136 -12.34 0.00 21.00
CA GLU A 136 -12.08 -1.07 21.94
C GLU A 136 -10.79 -1.81 21.54
N LEU A 137 -10.02 -2.21 22.54
CA LEU A 137 -8.75 -2.92 22.34
C LEU A 137 -8.90 -4.15 21.45
N ASP A 138 -9.97 -4.92 21.63
CA ASP A 138 -10.22 -6.15 20.88
C ASP A 138 -10.54 -5.87 19.40
N TRP A 139 -11.12 -4.70 19.07
CA TRP A 139 -11.43 -4.35 17.68
C TRP A 139 -10.20 -4.07 16.85
N LEU A 140 -9.19 -3.44 17.46
CA LEU A 140 -7.88 -3.23 16.84
C LEU A 140 -7.19 -4.56 16.59
N ARG A 141 -7.53 -5.58 17.40
CA ARG A 141 -6.93 -6.90 17.35
C ARG A 141 -7.70 -7.91 16.49
N GLY A 142 -8.57 -7.42 15.61
CA GLY A 142 -9.30 -8.30 14.71
C GLY A 142 -8.39 -9.14 13.79
N GLY A 143 -8.77 -10.39 13.55
CA GLY A 143 -8.00 -11.40 12.81
C GLY A 143 -7.01 -12.18 13.68
N ASP A 144 -6.00 -12.79 13.05
CA ASP A 144 -5.03 -13.67 13.74
C ASP A 144 -3.73 -12.93 14.07
N TYR A 145 -3.53 -12.67 15.36
CA TYR A 145 -2.31 -12.04 15.88
C TYR A 145 -1.12 -12.99 16.02
N THR A 146 -1.18 -14.16 15.41
CA THR A 146 -0.07 -15.12 15.36
C THR A 146 0.69 -14.96 14.05
N LEU A 147 1.92 -14.46 14.17
CA LEU A 147 2.87 -14.45 13.07
C LEU A 147 3.71 -15.72 13.11
N THR A 148 4.50 -15.96 12.06
CA THR A 148 5.46 -17.08 12.04
C THR A 148 6.50 -17.01 13.16
N THR A 149 6.74 -15.83 13.72
CA THR A 149 7.62 -15.56 14.85
C THR A 149 6.94 -15.70 16.21
N GLY A 150 5.63 -15.93 16.27
CA GLY A 150 4.85 -16.08 17.50
C GLY A 150 3.66 -15.12 17.58
N THR A 151 2.94 -15.21 18.69
CA THR A 151 1.78 -14.33 18.96
C THR A 151 2.25 -12.93 19.35
N VAL A 152 1.77 -11.92 18.64
CA VAL A 152 2.03 -10.51 18.94
C VAL A 152 1.34 -10.16 20.27
N PRO A 153 2.07 -9.73 21.32
CA PRO A 153 1.50 -9.49 22.64
C PRO A 153 0.49 -8.33 22.65
N VAL A 154 -0.35 -8.29 23.67
CA VAL A 154 -1.27 -7.17 23.92
C VAL A 154 -0.45 -5.90 24.18
N GLY A 155 -0.91 -4.76 23.64
CA GLY A 155 -0.16 -3.50 23.63
C GLY A 155 0.83 -3.36 22.46
N TYR A 156 1.00 -4.43 21.67
CA TYR A 156 1.73 -4.41 20.41
C TYR A 156 0.76 -4.63 19.24
N TRP A 157 1.10 -4.02 18.12
CA TRP A 157 0.22 -3.91 16.97
C TRP A 157 0.87 -4.55 15.75
N MET A 158 0.04 -5.02 14.82
CA MET A 158 0.55 -5.47 13.54
C MET A 158 1.15 -4.31 12.76
N ASP A 159 2.21 -4.58 12.02
CA ASP A 159 2.82 -3.56 11.17
C ASP A 159 1.81 -3.00 10.18
N LYS A 160 1.80 -1.67 10.06
CA LYS A 160 0.91 -0.93 9.15
C LYS A 160 -0.56 -1.35 9.25
N SER A 161 -1.01 -1.72 10.46
CA SER A 161 -2.43 -1.74 10.84
C SER A 161 -2.91 -0.40 11.38
N PHE A 162 -1.99 0.53 11.61
CA PHE A 162 -2.25 1.92 12.00
C PHE A 162 -1.07 2.81 11.56
N ASP A 163 -1.29 4.12 11.52
CA ASP A 163 -0.23 5.14 11.49
C ASP A 163 -0.76 6.39 12.19
N ILE A 164 0.11 7.10 12.89
CA ILE A 164 -0.28 8.30 13.64
C ILE A 164 0.65 9.46 13.31
N SER A 165 0.03 10.59 13.01
CA SER A 165 0.71 11.86 12.74
C SER A 165 -0.25 13.04 13.00
N PRO A 166 0.28 14.27 13.16
CA PRO A 166 -0.55 15.44 13.39
C PRO A 166 -1.61 15.68 12.30
N ASP A 167 -1.23 15.45 11.03
CA ASP A 167 -2.06 15.81 9.89
C ASP A 167 -2.98 14.67 9.44
N PHE A 168 -2.57 13.42 9.65
CA PHE A 168 -3.37 12.25 9.27
C PHE A 168 -3.01 11.04 10.12
N SER A 169 -3.99 10.56 10.88
CA SER A 169 -3.90 9.35 11.70
C SER A 169 -4.96 8.36 11.30
N TRP A 170 -4.64 7.08 11.29
CA TRP A 170 -5.58 6.03 10.90
C TRP A 170 -5.34 4.69 11.60
N PHE A 171 -6.41 3.91 11.73
CA PHE A 171 -6.41 2.57 12.31
C PHE A 171 -7.33 1.65 11.52
N ILE A 172 -6.85 0.46 11.15
CA ILE A 172 -7.70 -0.63 10.69
C ILE A 172 -8.26 -1.36 11.91
N PHE A 173 -9.58 -1.51 11.96
CA PHE A 173 -10.24 -2.22 13.06
C PHE A 173 -11.42 -3.06 12.57
N SER A 174 -11.82 -4.00 13.39
CA SER A 174 -12.88 -4.97 13.11
C SER A 174 -13.60 -5.34 14.41
N PRO A 175 -14.85 -4.89 14.60
CA PRO A 175 -15.61 -5.21 15.82
C PRO A 175 -15.98 -6.69 15.97
N ASP A 176 -16.08 -7.45 14.87
CA ASP A 176 -16.71 -8.78 14.84
C ASP A 176 -15.87 -9.86 14.13
N ASN A 177 -14.66 -9.53 13.65
CA ASN A 177 -13.79 -10.37 12.80
C ASN A 177 -14.39 -10.71 11.43
N VAL A 178 -15.46 -10.03 11.03
CA VAL A 178 -16.14 -10.22 9.75
C VAL A 178 -16.06 -8.95 8.92
N ALA A 179 -16.37 -7.80 9.49
CA ALA A 179 -16.30 -6.51 8.81
C ALA A 179 -14.98 -5.79 9.13
N ALA A 180 -14.45 -5.06 8.16
CA ALA A 180 -13.31 -4.17 8.34
C ALA A 180 -13.69 -2.70 8.12
N TYR A 181 -13.18 -1.87 9.01
CA TYR A 181 -13.35 -0.44 9.01
C TYR A 181 -11.99 0.26 9.15
N MET A 182 -11.96 1.52 8.72
CA MET A 182 -10.86 2.44 8.96
C MET A 182 -11.37 3.55 9.89
N LEU A 183 -10.71 3.77 11.02
CA LEU A 183 -10.88 4.97 11.81
C LEU A 183 -9.85 6.00 11.35
N THR A 184 -10.25 7.23 11.05
CA THR A 184 -9.34 8.28 10.56
C THR A 184 -9.51 9.59 11.32
N SER A 185 -8.42 10.30 11.54
CA SER A 185 -8.40 11.68 12.04
C SER A 185 -7.51 12.54 11.14
N ASN A 186 -7.92 13.79 10.91
CA ASN A 186 -7.15 14.81 10.17
C ASN A 186 -6.87 16.05 11.03
N ASP A 187 -6.99 15.92 12.35
CA ASP A 187 -6.91 17.02 13.31
C ASP A 187 -6.21 16.58 14.60
N ASN A 188 -5.13 15.80 14.43
CA ASN A 188 -4.32 15.29 15.54
C ASN A 188 -5.09 14.46 16.58
N GLY A 189 -6.09 13.69 16.15
CA GLY A 189 -6.88 12.84 17.04
C GLY A 189 -7.95 13.58 17.86
N ASN A 190 -8.23 14.86 17.57
CA ASN A 190 -9.31 15.60 18.22
C ASN A 190 -10.69 15.09 17.79
N SER A 191 -10.85 14.74 16.51
CA SER A 191 -12.05 14.10 15.99
C SER A 191 -11.73 12.88 15.13
N TRP A 192 -12.67 11.94 15.10
CA TRP A 192 -12.51 10.67 14.40
C TRP A 192 -13.70 10.38 13.50
N GLN A 193 -13.40 9.84 12.32
CA GLN A 193 -14.38 9.36 11.36
C GLN A 193 -14.23 7.85 11.18
N LYS A 194 -15.34 7.12 11.29
CA LYS A 194 -15.42 5.70 10.97
C LYS A 194 -15.80 5.55 9.50
N ASN A 195 -14.93 4.89 8.73
CA ASN A 195 -15.13 4.64 7.32
C ASN A 195 -15.19 3.12 7.06
N ARG A 196 -16.12 2.69 6.22
CA ARG A 196 -16.27 1.28 5.85
C ARG A 196 -15.22 0.88 4.81
N ILE A 197 -14.57 -0.27 5.01
CA ILE A 197 -13.73 -0.90 3.98
C ILE A 197 -14.52 -2.01 3.30
N ASP A 198 -14.95 -3.02 4.05
CA ASP A 198 -15.81 -4.12 3.58
C ASP A 198 -16.64 -4.65 4.77
N ASP A 199 -17.91 -4.99 4.54
CA ASP A 199 -18.82 -5.49 5.57
C ASP A 199 -18.65 -7.02 5.81
N HIS A 200 -17.92 -7.71 4.93
CA HIS A 200 -17.79 -9.17 4.95
C HIS A 200 -16.49 -9.66 4.30
N LEU A 201 -15.43 -9.74 5.10
CA LEU A 201 -14.12 -10.28 4.74
C LEU A 201 -13.92 -11.74 5.14
N ASP A 202 -14.89 -12.43 5.75
CA ASP A 202 -14.76 -13.84 6.17
C ASP A 202 -13.49 -14.16 6.99
N ASN A 203 -13.51 -13.84 8.29
CA ASN A 203 -12.46 -14.18 9.27
C ASN A 203 -11.02 -13.98 8.73
N PHE A 204 -10.71 -12.72 8.41
CA PHE A 204 -9.41 -12.37 7.85
C PHE A 204 -8.28 -12.65 8.85
N ARG A 205 -7.15 -13.16 8.35
CA ARG A 205 -5.93 -13.45 9.12
C ARG A 205 -4.98 -12.26 9.14
N TYR A 206 -4.63 -11.76 7.96
CA TYR A 206 -3.70 -10.66 7.77
C TYR A 206 -4.43 -9.39 7.36
N ARG A 207 -3.92 -8.23 7.78
CA ARG A 207 -4.37 -6.92 7.30
C ARG A 207 -3.24 -5.91 7.29
N LYS A 208 -3.25 -5.01 6.31
CA LYS A 208 -2.31 -3.90 6.19
C LYS A 208 -2.89 -2.81 5.32
N ALA A 209 -2.56 -1.55 5.60
CA ALA A 209 -2.83 -0.44 4.71
C ALA A 209 -1.59 0.41 4.47
N THR A 210 -1.56 1.09 3.32
CA THR A 210 -0.51 2.04 2.96
C THR A 210 -1.17 3.22 2.27
N PHE A 211 -0.81 4.42 2.71
CA PHE A 211 -1.22 5.68 2.11
C PHE A 211 -0.03 6.35 1.43
N PHE A 212 -0.32 7.02 0.33
CA PHE A 212 0.64 7.78 -0.46
C PHE A 212 0.43 9.28 -0.26
N ALA A 213 1.45 10.09 -0.60
CA ALA A 213 1.47 11.53 -0.33
C ALA A 213 0.28 12.31 -0.94
N ASN A 214 -0.33 11.79 -2.01
CA ASN A 214 -1.51 12.39 -2.65
C ASN A 214 -2.84 12.02 -1.98
N GLY A 215 -2.82 11.31 -0.85
CA GLY A 215 -4.02 10.84 -0.14
C GLY A 215 -4.63 9.56 -0.69
N SER A 216 -4.12 9.02 -1.80
CA SER A 216 -4.52 7.69 -2.26
C SER A 216 -3.94 6.60 -1.36
N GLY A 217 -4.53 5.41 -1.38
CA GLY A 217 -4.07 4.30 -0.56
C GLY A 217 -4.53 2.94 -1.04
N ILE A 218 -3.94 1.91 -0.44
CA ILE A 218 -4.28 0.49 -0.60
C ILE A 218 -4.48 -0.13 0.79
N ALA A 219 -5.49 -0.98 0.91
CA ALA A 219 -5.65 -1.90 2.02
C ALA A 219 -5.70 -3.33 1.49
N ILE A 220 -5.02 -4.24 2.18
CA ILE A 220 -4.95 -5.66 1.84
C ILE A 220 -5.39 -6.48 3.04
N PHE A 221 -6.17 -7.53 2.75
CA PHE A 221 -6.62 -8.50 3.73
C PHE A 221 -6.37 -9.90 3.20
N SER A 222 -5.98 -10.83 4.06
CA SER A 222 -5.92 -12.25 3.72
C SER A 222 -6.93 -13.06 4.52
N THR A 223 -7.48 -14.09 3.92
CA THR A 223 -8.43 -15.03 4.54
C THR A 223 -8.03 -16.45 4.20
N ASP A 224 -8.58 -17.44 4.92
CA ASP A 224 -8.28 -18.84 4.65
C ASP A 224 -8.76 -19.24 3.24
N GLY A 225 -7.84 -19.72 2.41
CA GLY A 225 -8.10 -20.30 1.10
C GLY A 225 -8.14 -21.83 1.11
N GLY A 226 -7.91 -22.45 2.26
CA GLY A 226 -7.78 -23.90 2.44
C GLY A 226 -6.40 -24.43 2.03
N MET A 227 -5.98 -25.53 2.66
CA MET A 227 -4.70 -26.21 2.34
C MET A 227 -3.49 -25.25 2.30
N SER A 228 -3.39 -24.35 3.29
CA SER A 228 -2.35 -23.32 3.42
C SER A 228 -2.39 -22.20 2.36
N ALA A 229 -3.37 -22.22 1.44
CA ALA A 229 -3.60 -21.10 0.54
C ALA A 229 -4.32 -19.97 1.26
N GLU A 230 -4.16 -18.75 0.75
CA GLU A 230 -4.88 -17.57 1.25
C GLU A 230 -5.53 -16.80 0.13
N ASN A 231 -6.77 -16.40 0.35
CA ASN A 231 -7.46 -15.47 -0.51
C ASN A 231 -7.06 -14.06 -0.10
N ILE A 232 -6.63 -13.28 -1.08
CA ILE A 232 -6.17 -11.90 -0.91
C ILE A 232 -7.24 -10.98 -1.47
N SER A 233 -7.80 -10.14 -0.62
CA SER A 233 -8.69 -9.05 -1.00
C SER A 233 -7.93 -7.72 -0.94
N ILE A 234 -8.09 -6.89 -1.96
CA ILE A 234 -7.39 -5.61 -2.10
C ILE A 234 -8.44 -4.51 -2.26
N TYR A 235 -8.24 -3.40 -1.58
CA TYR A 235 -9.10 -2.22 -1.65
C TYR A 235 -8.23 -0.99 -1.94
N SER A 236 -8.80 -0.05 -2.68
CA SER A 236 -8.16 1.22 -2.98
C SER A 236 -9.01 2.40 -2.54
N THR A 237 -8.34 3.48 -2.19
CA THR A 237 -8.95 4.77 -1.85
C THR A 237 -8.20 5.89 -2.57
N ALA A 238 -8.90 6.98 -2.86
CA ALA A 238 -8.33 8.21 -3.41
C ALA A 238 -8.46 9.40 -2.44
N ASP A 239 -9.01 9.16 -1.23
CA ASP A 239 -9.50 10.20 -0.32
C ASP A 239 -9.17 9.89 1.15
N GLN A 240 -7.95 9.42 1.40
CA GLN A 240 -7.44 9.10 2.75
C GLN A 240 -8.31 8.08 3.50
N GLY A 241 -8.95 7.17 2.76
CA GLY A 241 -9.71 6.06 3.33
C GLY A 241 -11.13 6.42 3.74
N LYS A 242 -11.67 7.57 3.29
CA LYS A 242 -13.09 7.91 3.44
C LYS A 242 -13.97 6.97 2.63
N ASN A 243 -13.56 6.69 1.40
CA ASN A 243 -14.22 5.72 0.52
C ASN A 243 -13.22 4.66 0.04
N TRP A 244 -13.66 3.41 0.06
CA TRP A 244 -12.89 2.26 -0.40
C TRP A 244 -13.59 1.58 -1.57
N THR A 245 -12.81 1.24 -2.59
CA THR A 245 -13.26 0.45 -3.74
C THR A 245 -12.51 -0.88 -3.73
N LYS A 246 -13.26 -1.97 -3.66
CA LYS A 246 -12.72 -3.33 -3.80
C LYS A 246 -12.13 -3.49 -5.19
N LEU A 247 -10.87 -3.90 -5.23
CA LEU A 247 -10.18 -4.29 -6.44
C LEU A 247 -10.34 -5.80 -6.64
N ASP A 248 -9.89 -6.28 -7.79
CA ASP A 248 -9.75 -7.72 -8.01
C ASP A 248 -8.78 -8.29 -6.96
N GLY A 249 -9.07 -9.50 -6.50
CA GLY A 249 -8.26 -10.23 -5.54
C GLY A 249 -7.38 -11.30 -6.21
N THR A 250 -6.66 -12.06 -5.41
CA THR A 250 -5.94 -13.25 -5.89
C THR A 250 -5.98 -14.34 -4.82
N THR A 251 -5.65 -15.57 -5.19
CA THR A 251 -5.31 -16.61 -4.22
C THR A 251 -3.82 -16.88 -4.32
N ILE A 252 -3.13 -16.93 -3.20
CA ILE A 252 -1.72 -17.33 -3.11
C ILE A 252 -1.62 -18.69 -2.42
N SER A 253 -0.68 -19.52 -2.84
CA SER A 253 -0.61 -20.93 -2.40
C SER A 253 0.06 -21.14 -1.04
N GLN A 254 0.40 -20.06 -0.32
CA GLN A 254 1.07 -20.10 0.98
C GLN A 254 0.63 -18.89 1.82
N PRO A 255 0.72 -18.96 3.16
CA PRO A 255 0.34 -17.85 4.01
C PRO A 255 1.16 -16.59 3.74
N ILE A 256 0.48 -15.44 3.63
CA ILE A 256 1.14 -14.14 3.52
C ILE A 256 1.98 -13.87 4.77
N GLN A 257 3.21 -13.41 4.58
CA GLN A 257 4.08 -12.92 5.65
C GLN A 257 4.02 -11.41 5.73
N ASN A 258 4.06 -10.71 4.59
CA ASN A 258 3.92 -9.27 4.52
C ASN A 258 3.54 -8.81 3.09
N ALA A 259 3.07 -7.58 2.97
CA ALA A 259 2.71 -6.92 1.73
C ALA A 259 3.34 -5.53 1.65
N SER A 260 3.78 -5.12 0.46
CA SER A 260 4.42 -3.81 0.21
C SER A 260 3.83 -3.17 -1.03
N TYR A 261 3.42 -1.92 -0.96
CA TYR A 261 2.93 -1.18 -2.12
C TYR A 261 3.74 0.10 -2.31
N LEU A 262 4.28 0.27 -3.52
CA LEU A 262 4.98 1.48 -3.95
C LEU A 262 4.01 2.51 -4.54
N SER A 263 2.90 2.02 -5.09
CA SER A 263 1.79 2.80 -5.60
C SER A 263 0.52 1.95 -5.57
N GLN A 264 -0.63 2.49 -5.95
CA GLN A 264 -1.84 1.68 -6.10
C GLN A 264 -1.73 0.61 -7.19
N ALA A 265 -0.90 0.84 -8.20
CA ALA A 265 -0.71 -0.09 -9.31
C ALA A 265 0.36 -1.14 -9.01
N THR A 266 1.41 -0.76 -8.27
CA THR A 266 2.61 -1.56 -8.04
C THR A 266 2.69 -2.04 -6.60
N GLY A 267 2.56 -3.34 -6.41
CA GLY A 267 2.58 -3.97 -5.10
C GLY A 267 3.19 -5.35 -5.10
N PHE A 268 3.49 -5.82 -3.90
CA PHE A 268 4.21 -7.05 -3.64
C PHE A 268 3.58 -7.80 -2.48
N ILE A 269 3.56 -9.12 -2.59
CA ILE A 269 3.07 -10.03 -1.57
C ILE A 269 4.16 -11.06 -1.32
N ALA A 270 4.67 -11.09 -0.10
CA ALA A 270 5.64 -12.08 0.33
C ALA A 270 4.93 -13.22 1.06
N THR A 271 5.29 -14.44 0.68
CA THR A 271 5.07 -15.62 1.52
C THR A 271 6.42 -16.03 2.11
N ARG A 272 6.47 -17.17 2.81
CA ARG A 272 7.72 -17.71 3.32
C ARG A 272 8.76 -17.82 2.20
N THR A 273 8.44 -18.53 1.13
CA THR A 273 9.44 -18.88 0.10
C THR A 273 9.27 -18.15 -1.23
N LYS A 274 8.24 -17.33 -1.39
CA LYS A 274 7.91 -16.69 -2.67
C LYS A 274 7.63 -15.21 -2.52
N LEU A 275 7.96 -14.46 -3.55
CA LEU A 275 7.54 -13.08 -3.72
C LEU A 275 6.66 -13.01 -4.94
N TYR A 276 5.48 -12.42 -4.79
CA TYR A 276 4.57 -12.11 -5.88
C TYR A 276 4.55 -10.60 -6.09
N TYR A 277 4.36 -10.17 -7.33
CA TYR A 277 4.24 -8.75 -7.66
C TYR A 277 3.04 -8.50 -8.57
N THR A 278 2.51 -7.29 -8.50
CA THR A 278 1.49 -6.75 -9.40
C THR A 278 1.94 -5.40 -9.91
N THR A 279 1.57 -5.08 -11.15
CA THR A 279 1.76 -3.75 -11.78
C THR A 279 0.44 -3.23 -12.36
N ASN A 280 -0.68 -3.88 -12.03
CA ASN A 280 -1.99 -3.63 -12.61
C ASN A 280 -3.09 -3.53 -11.55
N TYR A 281 -2.78 -2.89 -10.42
CA TYR A 281 -3.74 -2.65 -9.32
C TYR A 281 -4.26 -3.96 -8.69
N GLY A 282 -3.39 -4.96 -8.54
CA GLY A 282 -3.76 -6.22 -7.89
C GLY A 282 -4.66 -7.14 -8.74
N ARG A 283 -4.99 -6.78 -9.98
CA ARG A 283 -5.82 -7.61 -10.87
C ARG A 283 -5.21 -8.96 -11.20
N SER A 284 -3.88 -9.02 -11.23
CA SER A 284 -3.14 -10.27 -11.33
C SER A 284 -1.82 -10.15 -10.60
N PHE A 285 -1.32 -11.29 -10.13
CA PHE A 285 -0.01 -11.41 -9.52
C PHE A 285 0.86 -12.39 -10.30
N ASN A 286 2.12 -12.04 -10.46
CA ASN A 286 3.15 -12.91 -11.02
C ASN A 286 4.17 -13.24 -9.94
N GLU A 287 4.76 -14.44 -10.00
CA GLU A 287 5.87 -14.81 -9.11
C GLU A 287 7.16 -14.13 -9.60
N ALA A 288 7.86 -13.44 -8.70
CA ALA A 288 9.14 -12.82 -8.96
C ALA A 288 10.27 -13.87 -8.93
N LEU A 289 11.28 -13.70 -9.77
CA LEU A 289 12.48 -14.54 -9.78
C LEU A 289 13.52 -13.98 -8.80
N ILE A 290 13.79 -14.69 -7.72
CA ILE A 290 14.81 -14.31 -6.74
C ILE A 290 16.09 -15.11 -7.01
N ASN A 291 17.15 -14.43 -7.47
CA ASN A 291 18.44 -15.05 -7.76
C ASN A 291 19.26 -15.22 -6.48
N ILE A 292 19.08 -16.36 -5.81
CA ILE A 292 19.83 -16.72 -4.61
C ILE A 292 21.27 -17.11 -4.99
N PRO A 293 22.30 -16.50 -4.38
CA PRO A 293 23.68 -16.83 -4.66
C PRO A 293 24.06 -18.19 -4.07
N LYS A 294 25.15 -18.78 -4.57
CA LYS A 294 25.73 -20.00 -3.98
C LYS A 294 26.02 -19.80 -2.48
N GLY A 295 25.90 -20.88 -1.73
CA GLY A 295 26.13 -20.89 -0.29
C GLY A 295 24.92 -20.54 0.59
N TYR A 296 23.75 -20.40 -0.01
CA TYR A 296 22.48 -20.21 0.68
C TYR A 296 21.44 -21.21 0.20
N VAL A 297 20.45 -21.51 1.04
CA VAL A 297 19.33 -22.39 0.67
C VAL A 297 18.42 -21.64 -0.31
N ALA A 298 18.13 -22.25 -1.46
CA ALA A 298 17.23 -21.67 -2.46
C ALA A 298 15.77 -21.54 -1.95
N ASP A 299 15.34 -22.49 -1.12
CA ASP A 299 13.95 -22.60 -0.63
C ASP A 299 13.76 -22.15 0.83
N ALA A 300 14.82 -21.73 1.54
CA ALA A 300 14.73 -21.18 2.91
C ALA A 300 14.83 -19.66 2.90
N LEU A 301 14.01 -19.10 2.03
CA LEU A 301 13.61 -17.72 2.09
C LEU A 301 12.72 -17.58 3.34
N ASP A 302 13.10 -16.67 4.23
CA ASP A 302 12.17 -16.01 5.15
C ASP A 302 12.09 -14.57 4.64
N ILE A 303 11.35 -14.43 3.54
CA ILE A 303 11.21 -13.16 2.85
C ILE A 303 10.33 -12.26 3.70
N PHE A 304 10.83 -11.05 3.96
CA PHE A 304 9.98 -9.90 4.24
C PHE A 304 9.22 -9.98 5.57
N GLN A 305 9.95 -9.91 6.68
CA GLN A 305 9.35 -9.63 7.99
C GLN A 305 9.30 -8.10 8.18
N PRO A 306 8.16 -7.54 8.63
CA PRO A 306 8.09 -6.16 9.06
C PRO A 306 9.21 -5.83 10.07
N PRO A 307 9.80 -4.62 10.04
CA PRO A 307 9.38 -3.43 9.28
C PRO A 307 10.09 -3.30 7.91
N ASN A 308 10.70 -4.35 7.38
CA ASN A 308 11.42 -4.24 6.11
C ASN A 308 10.42 -4.18 4.96
N GLU A 309 10.42 -3.05 4.23
CA GLU A 309 9.57 -2.80 3.06
C GLU A 309 10.36 -2.84 1.74
N ILE A 310 9.67 -3.06 0.62
CA ILE A 310 10.26 -2.82 -0.70
C ILE A 310 10.29 -1.32 -0.91
N THR A 311 11.45 -0.80 -1.30
CA THR A 311 11.67 0.64 -1.44
C THR A 311 12.21 0.95 -2.83
N GLU A 312 11.73 2.04 -3.43
CA GLU A 312 12.36 2.60 -4.62
C GLU A 312 13.43 3.61 -4.19
N VAL A 313 14.70 3.24 -4.36
CA VAL A 313 15.85 4.08 -3.91
C VAL A 313 16.33 5.04 -4.99
N SER A 314 15.97 4.79 -6.24
CA SER A 314 16.11 5.70 -7.38
C SER A 314 15.23 5.20 -8.53
N ALA A 315 15.06 6.00 -9.58
CA ALA A 315 14.20 5.65 -10.71
C ALA A 315 14.47 4.21 -11.22
N ASN A 316 13.44 3.37 -11.14
CA ASN A 316 13.47 1.95 -11.56
C ASN A 316 14.42 1.04 -10.76
N ILE A 317 14.91 1.49 -9.61
CA ILE A 317 15.74 0.66 -8.73
C ILE A 317 14.97 0.39 -7.44
N LEU A 318 14.58 -0.86 -7.27
CA LEU A 318 13.95 -1.34 -6.05
C LEU A 318 14.98 -2.07 -5.18
N GLU A 319 14.91 -1.85 -3.88
CA GLU A 319 15.68 -2.58 -2.87
C GLU A 319 14.76 -3.24 -1.86
N ALA A 320 15.16 -4.45 -1.45
CA ALA A 320 14.47 -5.24 -0.43
C ALA A 320 15.49 -6.06 0.36
N LYS A 321 15.11 -6.44 1.58
CA LYS A 321 15.91 -7.35 2.41
C LYS A 321 15.20 -8.70 2.50
N PHE A 322 15.94 -9.76 2.23
CA PHE A 322 15.48 -11.13 2.41
C PHE A 322 16.37 -11.84 3.42
N ASN A 323 15.78 -12.62 4.31
CA ASN A 323 16.54 -13.44 5.24
C ASN A 323 16.85 -14.78 4.57
N LEU A 324 18.13 -15.15 4.54
CA LEU A 324 18.62 -16.37 3.91
C LEU A 324 19.39 -17.22 4.91
N LEU A 325 19.19 -18.53 4.83
CA LEU A 325 19.96 -19.51 5.61
C LEU A 325 21.24 -19.92 4.87
N LYS A 326 22.39 -19.83 5.54
CA LYS A 326 23.68 -20.28 5.01
C LYS A 326 23.77 -21.82 4.97
N THR A 327 24.33 -22.36 3.89
CA THR A 327 24.48 -23.82 3.67
C THR A 327 25.92 -24.30 3.72
N GLU A 328 26.88 -23.39 3.75
CA GLU A 328 28.31 -23.68 3.73
C GLU A 328 29.05 -22.77 4.71
N ASP A 329 30.34 -23.08 4.91
CA ASP A 329 31.25 -22.38 5.82
C ASP A 329 30.94 -22.54 7.31
N ILE A 330 31.68 -21.81 8.15
CA ILE A 330 31.53 -21.79 9.61
C ILE A 330 30.15 -21.28 10.08
N ASP A 331 29.43 -20.62 9.17
CA ASP A 331 28.11 -20.04 9.40
C ASP A 331 26.97 -20.95 8.92
N ILE A 332 27.20 -22.25 8.69
CA ILE A 332 26.13 -23.18 8.31
C ILE A 332 24.95 -23.12 9.29
N ASN A 333 23.73 -23.11 8.76
CA ASN A 333 22.47 -22.94 9.51
C ASN A 333 22.32 -21.61 10.24
N VAL A 334 23.16 -20.61 9.95
CA VAL A 334 22.98 -19.25 10.44
C VAL A 334 22.19 -18.44 9.42
N MET A 335 21.20 -17.70 9.90
CA MET A 335 20.37 -16.83 9.07
C MET A 335 20.97 -15.42 8.99
N PHE A 336 20.96 -14.85 7.80
CA PHE A 336 21.42 -13.48 7.55
C PHE A 336 20.37 -12.67 6.80
N SER A 337 20.24 -11.41 7.18
CA SER A 337 19.55 -10.42 6.37
C SER A 337 20.45 -10.03 5.20
N CYS A 338 19.92 -10.14 3.98
CA CYS A 338 20.64 -9.93 2.74
C CYS A 338 19.92 -8.88 1.89
N LEU A 339 20.67 -7.93 1.34
CA LEU A 339 20.14 -6.90 0.46
C LEU A 339 20.03 -7.45 -0.96
N PHE A 340 18.87 -7.26 -1.56
CA PHE A 340 18.57 -7.55 -2.96
C PHE A 340 18.14 -6.29 -3.68
N GLN A 341 18.37 -6.29 -5.00
CA GLN A 341 17.99 -5.19 -5.88
C GLN A 341 17.26 -5.73 -7.11
N SER A 342 16.21 -5.03 -7.53
CA SER A 342 15.57 -5.20 -8.83
C SER A 342 15.76 -3.93 -9.66
N VAL A 343 15.91 -4.11 -10.97
CA VAL A 343 16.02 -3.02 -11.97
C VAL A 343 14.92 -3.10 -13.05
N ASP A 344 13.97 -4.01 -12.86
CA ASP A 344 12.92 -4.38 -13.80
C ASP A 344 11.54 -4.34 -13.14
N GLY A 345 11.34 -3.42 -12.19
CA GLY A 345 10.04 -3.23 -11.53
C GLY A 345 9.66 -4.35 -10.56
N GLY A 346 10.62 -5.17 -10.14
CA GLY A 346 10.43 -6.24 -9.16
C GLY A 346 10.22 -7.63 -9.77
N GLU A 347 10.36 -7.79 -11.09
CA GLU A 347 10.27 -9.07 -11.77
C GLU A 347 11.44 -9.99 -11.41
N THR A 348 12.66 -9.46 -11.39
CA THR A 348 13.86 -10.21 -10.99
C THR A 348 14.65 -9.50 -9.90
N TRP A 349 15.15 -10.27 -8.93
CA TRP A 349 15.88 -9.78 -7.78
C TRP A 349 17.28 -10.38 -7.73
N THR A 350 18.29 -9.52 -7.61
CA THR A 350 19.70 -9.92 -7.57
C THR A 350 20.30 -9.60 -6.21
N PHE A 351 20.99 -10.59 -5.63
CA PHE A 351 21.72 -10.41 -4.38
C PHE A 351 22.80 -9.34 -4.54
N LYS A 352 22.89 -8.43 -3.57
CA LYS A 352 23.92 -7.38 -3.52
C LYS A 352 24.95 -7.67 -2.44
N LYS A 353 24.50 -7.91 -1.22
CA LYS A 353 25.38 -8.16 -0.07
C LYS A 353 24.63 -8.74 1.12
N GLN A 354 25.36 -9.47 1.94
CA GLN A 354 24.97 -9.80 3.31
C GLN A 354 25.06 -8.53 4.17
N ILE A 355 24.06 -8.29 5.03
CA ILE A 355 23.97 -7.07 5.85
C ILE A 355 24.24 -7.38 7.31
N ALA A 356 23.52 -8.33 7.88
CA ALA A 356 23.58 -8.62 9.31
C ALA A 356 23.19 -10.07 9.58
N ARG A 357 23.80 -10.66 10.61
CA ARG A 357 23.36 -11.94 11.18
C ARG A 357 22.05 -11.71 11.91
N ILE A 358 21.04 -12.54 11.64
CA ILE A 358 19.81 -12.59 12.44
C ILE A 358 20.14 -13.43 13.68
N LYS A 359 19.96 -12.83 14.87
CA LYS A 359 20.00 -13.57 16.12
C LYS A 359 18.60 -14.13 16.35
N ASN A 360 18.48 -15.43 16.50
CA ASN A 360 17.29 -16.01 17.10
C ASN A 360 17.43 -15.71 18.59
N GLU A 361 16.56 -14.87 19.14
CA GLU A 361 16.39 -14.80 20.58
C GLU A 361 15.58 -16.04 20.97
N ASP A 362 16.16 -16.89 21.83
CA ASP A 362 15.57 -18.14 22.33
C ASP A 362 14.36 -17.90 23.24
#